data_AF-A0A2K2V5R6-F1
#
_entry.id   AF-A0A2K2V5R6-F1
#
_cell.length_a   1.000
_cell.length_b   1.000
_cell.length_c   1.000
_cell.angle_alpha   90.00
_cell.angle_beta   90.00
_cell.angle_gamma   90.00
#
_symmetry.space_group_name_H-M   'P 1'
#
loop_
_entity.id
_entity.type
_entity.pdbx_description
1 polymer ?
#
loop_
_entity_poly.entity_id
_entity_poly.type
_entity_poly.pdbx_seq_one_letter_code
_entity_poly.pdbx_strand_id
1 'polypeptide(L)' 'MRVLSRELSPEVTVNGIIPGSIMTERQREFLAVRAKERGITLEQMEAEASSEIPMRRFGRPDEVWDLIAFLSSERAGYI' A
#
# COMPACT_ATOMS: atom_id res chain seq x y z
N MET A 1 16.13 3.69 7.98
CA MET A 1 16.24 3.34 6.55
C MET A 1 17.56 3.85 5.96
N ARG A 2 17.78 5.17 5.81
CA ARG A 2 19.02 5.74 5.20
C ARG A 2 20.33 5.37 5.90
N VAL A 3 20.35 5.26 7.23
CA VAL A 3 21.57 4.89 7.96
C VAL A 3 21.89 3.41 7.72
N LEU A 4 20.90 2.53 7.93
CA LEU A 4 21.07 1.09 7.74
C LEU A 4 21.46 0.72 6.30
N SER A 5 20.92 1.41 5.29
CA SER A 5 21.28 1.15 3.88
C SER A 5 22.75 1.44 3.57
N ARG A 6 23.42 2.31 4.34
CA ARG A 6 24.84 2.61 4.17
C ARG A 6 25.73 1.62 4.93
N GLU A 7 25.32 1.25 6.13
CA GLU A 7 26.10 0.35 7.00
C GLU A 7 26.13 -1.10 6.49
N LEU A 8 25.10 -1.53 5.75
CA LEU A 8 24.98 -2.92 5.26
C LEU A 8 25.34 -3.10 3.78
N SER A 9 25.70 -2.02 3.09
CA SER A 9 26.12 -2.07 1.69
C SER A 9 27.59 -2.51 1.59
N PRO A 10 27.97 -3.33 0.59
CA PRO A 10 27.20 -3.77 -0.58
C PRO A 10 26.39 -5.06 -0.40
N GLU A 11 26.47 -5.73 0.74
CA GLU A 11 25.88 -7.07 0.92
C GLU A 11 24.35 -7.07 0.99
N VAL A 12 23.73 -5.98 1.48
CA VAL A 12 22.28 -5.86 1.65
C VAL A 12 21.78 -4.49 1.20
N THR A 13 20.78 -4.46 0.31
CA THR A 13 20.00 -3.26 -0.01
C THR A 13 18.87 -3.05 0.99
N VAL A 14 18.63 -1.81 1.42
CA VAL A 14 17.52 -1.48 2.34
C VAL A 14 16.64 -0.41 1.70
N ASN A 15 15.40 -0.78 1.41
CA ASN A 15 14.43 0.06 0.73
C ASN A 15 13.15 0.20 1.56
N GLY A 16 12.47 1.34 1.43
CA GLY A 16 11.21 1.64 2.12
C GLY A 16 10.10 1.84 1.11
N ILE A 17 8.95 1.23 1.36
CA ILE A 17 7.78 1.31 0.48
C ILE A 17 6.69 2.07 1.23
N ILE A 18 6.19 3.13 0.61
CA ILE A 18 5.16 4.01 1.18
C ILE A 18 3.94 3.94 0.25
N PRO A 19 3.11 2.87 0.35
CA PRO A 19 1.92 2.78 -0.46
C PRO A 19 0.88 3.80 0.01
N GLY A 20 0.04 4.27 -0.92
CA GLY A 20 -1.18 5.00 -0.59
C GLY A 20 -2.27 4.08 -0.02
N SER A 21 -3.54 4.41 -0.25
CA SER A 21 -4.66 3.59 0.20
C SER A 21 -4.74 2.27 -0.59
N ILE A 22 -4.44 1.15 0.08
CA ILE A 22 -4.51 -0.21 -0.49
C ILE A 22 -5.70 -0.96 0.11
N MET A 23 -6.47 -1.65 -0.73
CA MET A 23 -7.60 -2.46 -0.29
C MET A 23 -7.11 -3.78 0.32
N THR A 24 -6.80 -3.72 1.62
CA THR A 24 -6.51 -4.88 2.46
C THR A 24 -7.76 -5.30 3.24
N GLU A 25 -7.75 -6.49 3.84
CA GLU A 25 -8.84 -6.94 4.72
C GLU A 25 -9.12 -5.95 5.86
N ARG A 26 -8.07 -5.50 6.55
CA ARG A 26 -8.16 -4.44 7.58
C ARG A 26 -8.78 -3.14 7.06
N GLN A 27 -8.44 -2.74 5.83
CA GLN A 27 -9.04 -1.54 5.23
C GLN A 27 -10.53 -1.74 4.95
N ARG A 28 -10.92 -2.93 4.47
CA ARG A 28 -12.33 -3.29 4.22
C ARG A 28 -13.14 -3.31 5.53
N GLU A 29 -12.60 -3.90 6.59
CA GLU A 29 -13.21 -3.90 7.92
C GLU A 29 -13.41 -2.47 8.44
N PHE A 30 -12.40 -1.62 8.30
CA PHE A 30 -12.48 -0.22 8.69
C PHE A 30 -13.58 0.54 7.95
N LEU A 31 -13.72 0.32 6.63
CA LEU A 31 -14.79 0.92 5.84
C LEU A 31 -16.16 0.37 6.25
N ALA A 32 -16.27 -0.92 6.58
CA ALA A 32 -17.52 -1.51 7.06
C ALA A 32 -17.98 -0.92 8.40
N VAL A 33 -17.05 -0.70 9.34
CA VAL A 33 -17.35 -0.02 10.61
C VAL A 33 -17.86 1.40 10.34
N ARG A 34 -17.17 2.18 9.50
CA ARG A 34 -17.59 3.55 9.15
C ARG A 34 -18.92 3.60 8.40
N ALA A 35 -19.16 2.66 7.50
CA ALA A 35 -20.42 2.54 6.77
C ALA A 35 -21.59 2.33 7.75
N LYS A 36 -21.40 1.43 8.72
CA LYS A 36 -22.37 1.16 9.79
C LYS A 36 -22.62 2.39 10.66
N GLU A 37 -21.58 3.08 11.09
CA GLU A 37 -21.70 4.31 11.90
C GLU A 37 -22.46 5.43 11.18
N ARG A 38 -22.34 5.48 9.84
CA ARG A 38 -22.99 6.49 8.99
C ARG A 38 -24.35 6.06 8.42
N GLY A 39 -24.75 4.81 8.64
CA GLY A 39 -26.01 4.27 8.11
C GLY A 39 -26.05 4.13 6.59
N ILE A 40 -24.90 3.95 5.94
CA ILE A 40 -24.78 3.74 4.48
C ILE A 40 -24.25 2.33 4.18
N THR A 41 -24.37 1.91 2.92
CA THR A 41 -23.80 0.63 2.46
C THR A 41 -22.28 0.68 2.40
N LEU A 42 -21.63 -0.50 2.44
CA LEU A 42 -20.18 -0.58 2.27
C LEU A 42 -19.75 -0.05 0.90
N GLU A 43 -20.51 -0.35 -0.15
CA GLU A 43 -20.26 0.10 -1.51
C GLU A 43 -20.30 1.63 -1.62
N GLN A 44 -21.27 2.29 -0.95
CA GLN A 44 -21.33 3.75 -0.89
C GLN A 44 -20.12 4.33 -0.14
N MET A 45 -19.73 3.73 0.98
CA MET A 45 -18.56 4.17 1.75
C MET A 45 -17.25 3.98 0.95
N GLU A 46 -17.11 2.87 0.22
CA GLU A 46 -15.98 2.62 -0.69
C GLU A 46 -15.94 3.63 -1.85
N ALA A 47 -17.09 3.94 -2.45
CA ALA A 47 -17.20 4.94 -3.52
C ALA A 47 -16.82 6.35 -3.03
N GLU A 48 -17.30 6.75 -1.86
CA GLU A 48 -16.92 8.03 -1.25
C GLU A 48 -15.42 8.08 -0.93
N ALA A 49 -14.88 7.06 -0.25
CA ALA A 49 -13.47 7.03 0.12
C ALA A 49 -12.54 7.01 -1.11
N SER A 50 -12.91 6.26 -2.15
CA SER A 50 -12.14 6.23 -3.40
C SER A 50 -12.25 7.54 -4.19
N SER A 51 -13.31 8.34 -3.99
CA SER A 51 -13.46 9.64 -4.67
C SER A 51 -12.40 10.67 -4.27
N GLU A 52 -11.82 10.54 -3.07
CA GLU A 52 -10.72 11.37 -2.56
C GLU A 52 -9.36 10.95 -3.13
N ILE A 53 -9.26 9.74 -3.69
CA ILE A 53 -8.04 9.23 -4.31
C ILE A 53 -7.99 9.74 -5.75
N PRO A 54 -6.89 10.37 -6.22
CA PRO A 54 -6.79 10.85 -7.60
C PRO A 54 -7.08 9.78 -8.68
N MET A 55 -6.68 8.53 -8.42
CA MET A 55 -6.95 7.39 -9.32
C MET A 55 -8.38 6.83 -9.21
N ARG A 56 -9.22 7.37 -8.31
CA ARG A 56 -10.62 6.96 -8.10
C ARG A 56 -10.82 5.48 -7.75
N ARG A 57 -9.80 4.87 -7.14
CA ARG A 57 -9.81 3.49 -6.67
C ARG A 57 -8.76 3.30 -5.57
N PHE A 58 -8.95 2.27 -4.77
CA PHE A 58 -7.88 1.75 -3.93
C PHE A 58 -6.85 1.02 -4.79
N GLY A 59 -5.59 1.08 -4.37
CA GLY A 59 -4.58 0.16 -4.88
C GLY A 59 -4.91 -1.28 -4.48
N ARG A 60 -4.54 -2.24 -5.31
CA ARG A 60 -4.64 -3.66 -4.95
C ARG A 60 -3.35 -4.12 -4.28
N PRO A 61 -3.41 -5.10 -3.36
CA PRO A 61 -2.21 -5.65 -2.73
C PRO A 61 -1.16 -6.15 -3.73
N ASP A 62 -1.58 -6.79 -4.83
CA ASP A 62 -0.69 -7.28 -5.89
C ASP A 62 0.17 -6.18 -6.52
N GLU A 63 -0.37 -4.97 -6.68
CA GLU A 63 0.40 -3.84 -7.24
C GLU A 63 1.56 -3.42 -6.33
N VAL A 64 1.42 -3.59 -5.01
CA VAL A 64 2.51 -3.35 -4.05
C VAL A 64 3.48 -4.53 -4.03
N TRP A 65 2.96 -5.75 -4.15
CA TRP A 65 3.78 -6.97 -4.19
C TRP A 65 4.70 -7.00 -5.40
N ASP A 66 4.24 -6.52 -6.56
CA ASP A 66 5.08 -6.43 -7.76
C ASP A 66 6.30 -5.54 -7.53
N LEU A 67 6.13 -4.41 -6.83
CA LEU A 67 7.25 -3.54 -6.46
C LEU A 67 8.17 -4.20 -5.44
N ILE A 68 7.62 -4.88 -4.43
CA ILE A 68 8.41 -5.63 -3.44
C ILE A 68 9.24 -6.71 -4.15
N ALA A 69 8.64 -7.46 -5.06
CA ALA A 69 9.29 -8.51 -5.81
C ALA A 69 10.43 -7.94 -6.68
N PHE A 70 10.23 -6.80 -7.32
CA PHE A 70 11.28 -6.10 -8.05
C PHE A 70 12.44 -5.70 -7.13
N LEU A 71 12.15 -5.00 -6.01
CA LEU A 71 13.16 -4.54 -5.06
C LEU A 71 13.92 -5.69 -4.37
N SER A 72 13.32 -6.87 -4.28
CA SER A 72 13.92 -8.07 -3.70
C SER A 72 14.70 -8.91 -4.72
N SER A 73 14.67 -8.53 -6.00
CA SER A 73 15.35 -9.26 -7.08
C SER A 73 16.74 -8.70 -7.34
N GLU A 74 17.61 -9.48 -7.99
CA GLU A 74 18.95 -9.03 -8.42
C GLU A 74 18.89 -7.79 -9.34
N ARG A 75 17.77 -7.58 -10.04
CA ARG A 75 17.57 -6.43 -10.92
C ARG A 75 17.60 -5.09 -10.19
N ALA A 76 17.36 -5.08 -8.89
CA ALA A 76 17.35 -3.89 -8.04
C ALA A 76 18.65 -3.70 -7.25
N GLY A 77 19.72 -4.41 -7.56
CA GLY A 77 20.98 -4.39 -6.78
C GLY A 77 21.71 -3.04 -6.70
N TYR A 78 21.24 -1.99 -7.38
CA TYR A 78 21.78 -0.63 -7.33
C TYR A 78 20.76 0.41 -6.81
N ILE A 79 19.72 -0.05 -6.11
CA ILE A 79 18.63 0.78 -5.57
C ILE A 79 18.70 0.83 -4.04
#